data_AF-A0A938ZYB1-F1
#
_entry.id   AF-A0A938ZYB1-F1
#
_cell.length_a   1.000
_cell.length_b   1.000
_cell.length_c   1.000
_cell.angle_alpha   90.00
_cell.angle_beta   90.00
_cell.angle_gamma   90.00
#
_symmetry.space_group_name_H-M   'P 1'
#
loop_
_entity.id
_entity.type
_entity.pdbx_description
1 polymer ?
#
loop_
_entity_poly.entity_id
_entity_poly.type
_entity_poly.pdbx_seq_one_letter_code
_entity_poly.pdbx_strand_id
1 'polypeptide(L)'
;MSNAVKVFFSYSHKDEALRDELANHLSMMKRQGVIEAWHDREISAGSEWANAIDDNLEVADIILLLVSANFLASDYCYDKEMTRAMERHETREARVIPIILKPSDWNGAPFGKLQALPKNAKPVTTWQDQDEAFLNVAQGIRRVVEEMAKLKTSSSSVSQNTTLTTSSPSATSGGLTERQRRRLEQEQDSQQQQYDLVSQKLGRLRQAYSIETDVSTKLKLEVQIQEAQTEQNRLDRQLEEIEQKLL
;
A
#
# COMPACT_ATOMS: atom_id res chain seq x y z
N MET A 1 -24.94 3.89 -5.55
CA MET A 1 -23.51 3.89 -5.18
C MET A 1 -23.20 2.54 -4.56
N SER A 2 -22.10 1.89 -4.95
CA SER A 2 -21.68 0.62 -4.36
C SER A 2 -21.50 0.79 -2.84
N ASN A 3 -22.06 -0.12 -2.05
CA ASN A 3 -21.92 -0.11 -0.58
C ASN A 3 -20.65 -0.87 -0.13
N ALA A 4 -19.69 -1.00 -1.04
CA ALA A 4 -18.46 -1.75 -0.83
C ALA A 4 -17.53 -0.96 0.09
N VAL A 5 -16.89 -1.67 1.03
CA VAL A 5 -15.91 -1.08 1.93
C VAL A 5 -14.62 -0.83 1.16
N LYS A 6 -14.17 0.42 1.09
CA LYS A 6 -12.93 0.79 0.41
C LYS A 6 -11.72 0.40 1.25
N VAL A 7 -10.82 -0.39 0.68
CA VAL A 7 -9.62 -0.91 1.35
C VAL A 7 -8.37 -0.35 0.67
N PHE A 8 -7.50 0.27 1.45
CA PHE A 8 -6.19 0.79 1.02
C PHE A 8 -5.05 -0.05 1.62
N PHE A 9 -3.99 -0.30 0.85
CA PHE A 9 -2.77 -0.97 1.33
C PHE A 9 -1.63 0.05 1.41
N SER A 10 -1.12 0.32 2.62
CA SER A 10 0.15 1.03 2.81
C SER A 10 1.24 -0.02 3.04
N TYR A 11 2.22 -0.06 2.15
CA TYR A 11 3.27 -1.08 2.13
C TYR A 11 4.55 -0.56 1.49
N SER A 12 5.70 -1.14 1.84
CA SER A 12 6.93 -0.88 1.10
C SER A 12 6.93 -1.67 -0.21
N HIS A 13 7.34 -1.05 -1.33
CA HIS A 13 7.48 -1.76 -2.62
C HIS A 13 8.34 -3.03 -2.51
N LYS A 14 9.28 -3.09 -1.57
CA LYS A 14 10.10 -4.28 -1.28
C LYS A 14 9.30 -5.48 -0.75
N ASP A 15 8.05 -5.26 -0.36
CA ASP A 15 7.12 -6.28 0.13
C ASP A 15 5.95 -6.53 -0.83
N GLU A 16 6.04 -6.03 -2.06
CA GLU A 16 4.96 -6.11 -3.06
C GLU A 16 4.47 -7.53 -3.31
N ALA A 17 5.38 -8.51 -3.37
CA ALA A 17 4.98 -9.92 -3.56
C ALA A 17 4.03 -10.41 -2.45
N LEU A 18 4.26 -10.01 -1.19
CA LEU A 18 3.37 -10.39 -0.08
C LEU A 18 2.05 -9.60 -0.11
N ARG A 19 2.07 -8.37 -0.63
CA ARG A 19 0.87 -7.56 -0.88
C ARG A 19 -0.01 -8.22 -1.95
N ASP A 20 0.59 -8.67 -3.06
CA ASP A 20 -0.08 -9.40 -4.14
C ASP A 20 -0.72 -10.69 -3.62
N GLU A 21 -0.01 -11.47 -2.80
CA GLU A 21 -0.58 -12.68 -2.20
C GLU A 21 -1.77 -12.36 -1.28
N LEU A 22 -1.65 -11.34 -0.43
CA LEU A 22 -2.80 -10.89 0.37
C LEU A 22 -3.98 -10.49 -0.53
N ALA A 23 -3.74 -9.73 -1.61
CA ALA A 23 -4.79 -9.35 -2.54
C ALA A 23 -5.49 -10.56 -3.19
N ASN A 24 -4.76 -11.63 -3.51
CA ASN A 24 -5.32 -12.90 -3.98
C ASN A 24 -6.28 -13.52 -2.95
N HIS A 25 -5.89 -13.54 -1.67
CA HIS A 25 -6.72 -14.05 -0.57
C HIS A 25 -7.97 -13.19 -0.30
N LEU A 26 -7.94 -11.90 -0.65
CA LEU A 26 -9.11 -11.00 -0.57
C LEU A 26 -10.02 -11.07 -1.81
N SER A 27 -9.64 -11.79 -2.86
CA SER A 27 -10.34 -11.82 -4.16
C SER A 27 -11.82 -12.21 -4.05
N MET A 28 -12.18 -13.13 -3.15
CA MET A 28 -13.57 -13.52 -2.94
C MET A 28 -14.42 -12.39 -2.35
N MET A 29 -13.85 -11.56 -1.46
CA MET A 29 -14.54 -10.38 -0.93
C MET A 29 -14.72 -9.32 -2.02
N LYS A 30 -13.72 -9.13 -2.87
CA LYS A 30 -13.80 -8.23 -4.04
C LYS A 30 -14.89 -8.70 -5.01
N ARG A 31 -14.92 -10.00 -5.35
CA ARG A 31 -15.95 -10.60 -6.22
C ARG A 31 -17.37 -10.53 -5.64
N GLN A 32 -17.50 -10.62 -4.32
CA GLN A 32 -18.77 -10.43 -3.61
C GLN A 32 -19.21 -8.96 -3.57
N GLY A 33 -18.35 -8.02 -3.98
CA GLY A 33 -18.63 -6.58 -3.91
C GLY A 33 -18.72 -6.04 -2.49
N VAL A 34 -18.22 -6.78 -1.49
CA VAL A 34 -18.21 -6.32 -0.09
C VAL A 34 -17.01 -5.42 0.22
N ILE A 35 -15.93 -5.57 -0.56
CA ILE A 35 -14.80 -4.66 -0.56
C ILE A 35 -14.52 -4.14 -1.96
N GLU A 36 -14.01 -2.93 -2.01
CA GLU A 36 -13.32 -2.36 -3.16
C GLU A 36 -11.86 -2.16 -2.74
N ALA A 37 -11.00 -3.08 -3.15
CA ALA A 37 -9.59 -3.05 -2.81
C ALA A 37 -8.84 -2.22 -3.86
N TRP A 38 -8.30 -1.09 -3.43
CA TRP A 38 -7.46 -0.19 -4.22
C TRP A 38 -5.99 -0.54 -3.98
N HIS A 39 -5.21 -0.56 -5.05
CA HIS A 39 -3.76 -0.68 -4.97
C HIS A 39 -3.13 0.45 -5.78
N ASP A 40 -2.01 0.96 -5.29
CA ASP A 40 -1.16 2.05 -5.82
C ASP A 40 -1.01 2.07 -7.37
N ARG A 41 -1.10 0.92 -8.03
CA ARG A 41 -1.06 0.77 -9.50
C ARG A 41 -2.29 1.29 -10.29
N GLU A 42 -3.30 1.93 -9.68
CA GLU A 42 -4.43 2.54 -10.40
C GLU A 42 -4.28 4.07 -10.59
N ILE A 43 -3.12 4.63 -10.28
CA ILE A 43 -2.83 6.03 -10.59
C ILE A 43 -2.67 6.15 -12.12
N SER A 44 -3.63 6.84 -12.73
CA SER A 44 -3.61 7.16 -14.16
C SER A 44 -2.42 8.03 -14.48
N ALA A 45 -1.69 7.73 -15.56
CA ALA A 45 -0.57 8.53 -16.03
C ALA A 45 -0.99 10.02 -16.17
N GLY A 46 -0.25 10.91 -15.50
CA GLY A 46 -0.50 12.36 -15.50
C GLY A 46 -1.17 12.95 -14.24
N SER A 47 -1.34 12.17 -13.16
CA SER A 47 -1.81 12.67 -11.86
C SER A 47 -0.63 13.02 -10.94
N GLU A 48 -0.68 14.19 -10.29
CA GLU A 48 0.39 14.66 -9.39
C GLU A 48 0.56 13.72 -8.18
N TRP A 49 1.67 12.97 -8.14
CA TRP A 49 1.94 11.93 -7.13
C TRP A 49 2.24 12.49 -5.72
N ALA A 50 2.65 13.76 -5.61
CA ALA A 50 3.26 14.29 -4.39
C ALA A 50 2.41 15.30 -3.59
N ASN A 51 1.25 15.76 -4.08
CA ASN A 51 0.50 16.87 -3.45
C ASN A 51 -0.82 16.52 -2.78
N ALA A 52 -1.23 15.26 -2.79
CA ALA A 52 -2.39 14.84 -2.02
C ALA A 52 -1.92 13.66 -1.18
N ILE A 53 -2.31 13.64 0.08
CA ILE A 53 -2.53 12.37 0.75
C ILE A 53 -3.30 11.52 -0.26
N ASP A 54 -2.77 10.36 -0.67
CA ASP A 54 -3.36 9.52 -1.73
C ASP A 54 -4.88 9.60 -1.60
N ASP A 55 -5.58 10.10 -2.63
CA ASP A 55 -7.03 10.28 -2.57
C ASP A 55 -7.70 8.98 -2.11
N ASN A 56 -7.07 7.83 -2.38
CA ASN A 56 -7.45 6.52 -1.86
C ASN A 56 -7.29 6.40 -0.34
N LEU A 57 -6.16 6.86 0.23
CA LEU A 57 -5.97 6.97 1.68
C LEU A 57 -7.01 7.90 2.31
N GLU A 58 -7.46 8.97 1.66
CA GLU A 58 -8.51 9.86 2.21
C GLU A 58 -9.91 9.26 2.13
N VAL A 59 -10.22 8.47 1.10
CA VAL A 59 -11.56 7.87 0.93
C VAL A 59 -11.68 6.44 1.47
N ALA A 60 -10.59 5.82 1.90
CA ALA A 60 -10.60 4.45 2.41
C ALA A 60 -11.42 4.32 3.70
N ASP A 61 -12.26 3.28 3.78
CA ASP A 61 -12.93 2.87 5.01
C ASP A 61 -11.99 2.03 5.90
N ILE A 62 -11.11 1.24 5.29
CA ILE A 62 -10.11 0.38 5.95
C ILE A 62 -8.72 0.67 5.37
N ILE A 63 -7.74 0.85 6.24
CA ILE A 63 -6.33 1.05 5.88
C ILE A 63 -5.51 -0.10 6.45
N LEU A 64 -4.87 -0.87 5.56
CA LEU A 64 -4.02 -2.00 5.91
C LEU A 64 -2.56 -1.53 5.92
N LEU A 65 -1.91 -1.55 7.08
CA LEU A 65 -0.47 -1.29 7.18
C LEU A 65 0.26 -2.62 7.04
N LEU A 66 0.99 -2.85 5.95
CA LEU A 66 1.71 -4.10 5.71
C LEU A 66 3.11 -4.01 6.34
N VAL A 67 3.18 -4.38 7.62
CA VAL A 67 4.32 -4.14 8.50
C VAL A 67 5.47 -5.10 8.23
N SER A 68 6.63 -4.52 7.97
CA SER A 68 7.92 -5.19 7.82
C SER A 68 9.04 -4.25 8.25
N ALA A 69 10.28 -4.75 8.33
CA ALA A 69 11.44 -3.87 8.52
C ALA A 69 11.61 -2.85 7.37
N ASN A 70 11.22 -3.20 6.13
CA ASN A 70 11.27 -2.27 5.00
C ASN A 70 10.21 -1.17 5.12
N PHE A 71 9.01 -1.53 5.58
CA PHE A 71 7.93 -0.57 5.84
C PHE A 71 8.32 0.44 6.93
N LEU A 72 8.88 -0.05 8.05
CA LEU A 72 9.30 0.80 9.17
C LEU A 72 10.51 1.68 8.85
N ALA A 73 11.34 1.28 7.89
CA ALA A 73 12.53 2.03 7.46
C ALA A 73 12.26 3.00 6.30
N SER A 74 11.03 3.03 5.76
CA SER A 74 10.62 3.93 4.69
C SER A 74 10.07 5.23 5.31
N ASP A 75 10.81 6.33 5.18
CA ASP A 75 10.41 7.63 5.72
C ASP A 75 9.04 8.08 5.17
N TYR A 76 8.71 7.76 3.92
CA TYR A 76 7.41 8.11 3.32
C TYR A 76 6.23 7.34 3.94
N CYS A 77 6.34 6.01 4.00
CA CYS A 77 5.29 5.16 4.58
C CYS A 77 5.14 5.41 6.08
N TYR A 78 6.25 5.61 6.78
CA TYR A 78 6.29 5.77 8.22
C TYR A 78 5.92 7.19 8.67
N ASP A 79 6.35 8.26 7.99
CA ASP A 79 6.07 9.61 8.49
C ASP A 79 4.74 10.17 7.99
N LYS A 80 4.47 10.15 6.68
CA LYS A 80 3.29 10.83 6.13
C LYS A 80 2.05 9.95 6.10
N GLU A 81 2.12 8.81 5.43
CA GLU A 81 0.95 7.94 5.25
C GLU A 81 0.46 7.38 6.59
N MET A 82 1.38 6.85 7.41
CA MET A 82 1.02 6.28 8.70
C MET A 82 0.46 7.32 9.66
N THR A 83 1.05 8.52 9.75
CA THR A 83 0.51 9.59 10.61
C THR A 83 -0.92 9.92 10.21
N ARG A 84 -1.15 10.13 8.91
CA ARG A 84 -2.49 10.46 8.41
C ARG A 84 -3.49 9.31 8.57
N ALA A 85 -3.07 8.08 8.32
CA ALA A 85 -3.88 6.89 8.57
C ALA A 85 -4.30 6.80 10.04
N MET A 86 -3.39 7.10 10.97
CA MET A 86 -3.67 7.12 12.40
C MET A 86 -4.60 8.26 12.80
N GLU A 87 -4.49 9.46 12.23
CA GLU A 87 -5.46 10.55 12.45
C GLU A 87 -6.87 10.13 12.04
N ARG A 88 -7.03 9.56 10.83
CA ARG A 88 -8.32 9.03 10.34
C ARG A 88 -8.84 7.90 11.23
N HIS A 89 -7.95 7.10 11.80
CA HIS A 89 -8.32 6.06 12.75
C HIS A 89 -8.87 6.62 14.07
N GLU A 90 -8.19 7.61 14.65
CA GLU A 90 -8.55 8.21 15.93
C GLU A 90 -9.84 9.02 15.84
N THR A 91 -10.09 9.66 14.70
CA THR A 91 -11.33 10.36 14.37
C THR A 91 -12.48 9.43 13.95
N ARG A 92 -12.21 8.11 13.81
CA ARG A 92 -13.15 7.06 13.34
C ARG A 92 -13.65 7.25 11.90
N GLU A 93 -12.92 8.02 11.09
CA GLU A 93 -13.18 8.17 9.66
C GLU A 93 -12.74 6.93 8.86
N ALA A 94 -11.72 6.23 9.35
CA ALA A 94 -11.26 4.95 8.82
C ALA A 94 -10.85 3.98 9.92
N ARG A 95 -10.68 2.71 9.56
CA ARG A 95 -10.11 1.71 10.47
C ARG A 95 -8.73 1.26 9.99
N VAL A 96 -7.71 1.57 10.77
CA VAL A 96 -6.36 1.07 10.57
C VAL A 96 -6.23 -0.34 11.13
N ILE A 97 -5.65 -1.25 10.33
CA ILE A 97 -5.37 -2.63 10.71
C ILE A 97 -3.91 -2.95 10.38
N PRO A 98 -3.03 -3.10 11.38
CA PRO A 98 -1.67 -3.57 11.14
C PRO A 98 -1.68 -5.04 10.70
N ILE A 99 -1.02 -5.34 9.58
CA ILE A 99 -0.80 -6.69 9.05
C ILE A 99 0.70 -6.99 9.16
N ILE A 100 1.11 -7.84 10.09
CA ILE A 100 2.51 -8.17 10.31
C ILE A 100 2.96 -9.16 9.24
N LEU A 101 3.64 -8.67 8.21
CA LEU A 101 4.17 -9.51 7.14
C LEU A 101 5.44 -10.22 7.57
N LYS A 102 6.40 -9.47 8.13
CA LYS A 102 7.75 -9.96 8.48
C LYS A 102 8.08 -9.65 9.95
N PRO A 103 8.95 -10.46 10.60
CA PRO A 103 9.49 -10.12 11.91
C PRO A 103 10.08 -8.71 11.91
N SER A 104 9.62 -7.87 12.83
CA SER A 104 10.01 -6.46 12.93
C SER A 104 9.66 -5.93 14.33
N ASP A 105 10.38 -4.88 14.78
CA ASP A 105 10.11 -4.23 16.07
C ASP A 105 9.14 -3.06 15.90
N TRP A 106 7.85 -3.36 15.78
CA TRP A 106 6.80 -2.38 15.54
C TRP A 106 6.04 -1.96 16.80
N ASN A 107 6.36 -2.52 17.97
CA ASN A 107 5.63 -2.25 19.21
C ASN A 107 5.72 -0.77 19.65
N GLY A 108 6.81 -0.09 19.28
CA GLY A 108 7.01 1.34 19.55
C GLY A 108 6.35 2.27 18.52
N ALA A 109 5.81 1.75 17.42
CA ALA A 109 5.17 2.56 16.39
C ALA A 109 3.83 3.13 16.88
N PRO A 110 3.33 4.26 16.34
CA PRO A 110 2.04 4.86 16.74
C PRO A 110 0.83 3.92 16.61
N PHE A 111 0.87 2.97 15.68
CA PHE A 111 -0.14 1.92 15.50
C PHE A 111 0.06 0.70 16.41
N GLY A 112 1.13 0.63 17.21
CA GLY A 112 1.47 -0.50 18.08
C GLY A 112 0.41 -0.81 19.14
N LYS A 113 -0.44 0.17 19.46
CA LYS A 113 -1.61 0.04 20.34
C LYS A 113 -2.79 -0.72 19.70
N LEU A 114 -2.79 -0.90 18.38
CA LEU A 114 -3.88 -1.52 17.64
C LEU A 114 -3.74 -3.04 17.60
N GLN A 115 -4.88 -3.74 17.54
CA GLN A 115 -4.88 -5.18 17.34
C GLN A 115 -4.41 -5.51 15.92
N ALA A 116 -3.25 -6.17 15.82
CA ALA A 116 -2.70 -6.59 14.55
C ALA A 116 -3.24 -7.96 14.08
N LEU A 117 -3.17 -8.17 12.77
CA LEU A 117 -3.30 -9.46 12.10
C LEU A 117 -1.92 -9.90 11.56
N PRO A 118 -1.67 -11.20 11.33
CA PRO A 118 -2.49 -12.35 11.71
C PRO A 118 -2.70 -12.46 13.23
N LYS A 119 -3.54 -13.39 13.67
CA LYS A 119 -3.81 -13.62 15.11
C LYS A 119 -2.49 -13.73 15.91
N ASN A 120 -2.49 -13.10 17.10
CA ASN A 120 -1.31 -12.97 17.97
C ASN A 120 -0.14 -12.20 17.34
N ALA A 121 -0.39 -11.43 16.28
CA ALA A 121 0.61 -10.69 15.52
C ALA A 121 1.78 -11.55 15.01
N LYS A 122 1.54 -12.86 14.79
CA LYS A 122 2.56 -13.77 14.27
C LYS A 122 2.87 -13.39 12.82
N PRO A 123 4.11 -12.99 12.46
CA PRO A 123 4.42 -12.53 11.12
C PRO A 123 4.12 -13.57 10.05
N VAL A 124 3.48 -13.17 8.95
CA VAL A 124 3.10 -14.06 7.83
C VAL A 124 4.26 -14.96 7.39
N THR A 125 5.47 -14.41 7.22
CA THR A 125 6.63 -15.19 6.74
C THR A 125 7.15 -16.24 7.73
N THR A 126 6.63 -16.28 8.96
CA THR A 126 7.03 -17.26 10.00
C THR A 126 6.01 -18.38 10.18
N TRP A 127 4.92 -18.37 9.41
CA TRP A 127 4.00 -19.50 9.37
C TRP A 127 4.62 -20.64 8.57
N GLN A 128 4.29 -21.87 8.96
CA GLN A 128 4.71 -23.05 8.21
C GLN A 128 4.09 -23.04 6.80
N ASP A 129 2.85 -22.58 6.72
CA ASP A 129 2.12 -22.33 5.49
C ASP A 129 1.70 -20.85 5.45
N GLN A 130 2.17 -20.12 4.44
CA GLN A 130 1.82 -18.70 4.27
C GLN A 130 0.37 -18.52 3.81
N ASP A 131 -0.22 -19.50 3.12
CA ASP A 131 -1.63 -19.45 2.72
C ASP A 131 -2.54 -19.52 3.94
N GLU A 132 -2.19 -20.30 4.96
CA GLU A 132 -2.92 -20.30 6.24
C GLU A 132 -2.82 -18.94 6.95
N ALA A 133 -1.66 -18.29 6.87
CA ALA A 133 -1.46 -16.97 7.45
C ALA A 133 -2.30 -15.90 6.73
N PHE A 134 -2.28 -15.88 5.40
CA PHE A 134 -3.07 -14.94 4.61
C PHE A 134 -4.57 -15.21 4.72
N LEU A 135 -5.00 -16.48 4.81
CA LEU A 135 -6.38 -16.84 5.12
C LEU A 135 -6.80 -16.29 6.47
N ASN A 136 -5.93 -16.37 7.49
CA ASN A 136 -6.18 -15.81 8.81
C ASN A 136 -6.39 -14.28 8.74
N VAL A 137 -5.54 -13.59 7.98
CA VAL A 137 -5.67 -12.14 7.72
C VAL A 137 -6.99 -11.83 7.01
N ALA A 138 -7.30 -12.54 5.92
CA ALA A 138 -8.52 -12.32 5.14
C ALA A 138 -9.80 -12.55 5.96
N GLN A 139 -9.81 -13.56 6.83
CA GLN A 139 -10.91 -13.80 7.76
C GLN A 139 -11.03 -12.69 8.81
N GLY A 140 -9.91 -12.14 9.30
CA GLY A 140 -9.89 -10.99 10.19
C GLY A 140 -10.50 -9.75 9.52
N ILE A 141 -10.06 -9.44 8.32
CA ILE A 141 -10.57 -8.31 7.51
C ILE A 141 -12.07 -8.49 7.24
N ARG A 142 -12.51 -9.70 6.88
CA ARG A 142 -13.93 -10.01 6.64
C ARG A 142 -14.81 -9.65 7.85
N ARG A 143 -14.37 -9.97 9.07
CA ARG A 143 -15.13 -9.63 10.29
C ARG A 143 -15.26 -8.13 10.45
N VAL A 144 -14.19 -7.37 10.20
CA VAL A 144 -14.24 -5.90 10.25
C VAL A 144 -15.22 -5.35 9.22
N VAL A 145 -15.19 -5.86 7.98
CA VAL A 145 -16.12 -5.47 6.91
C VAL A 145 -17.58 -5.75 7.33
N GLU A 146 -17.85 -6.92 7.89
CA GLU A 146 -19.18 -7.31 8.39
C GLU A 146 -19.64 -6.43 9.57
N GLU A 147 -18.75 -6.06 10.48
CA GLU A 147 -19.04 -5.13 11.58
C GLU A 147 -19.40 -3.73 11.04
N MET A 148 -18.64 -3.21 10.08
CA MET A 148 -18.91 -1.91 9.45
C MET A 148 -20.26 -1.92 8.71
N ALA A 149 -20.60 -3.02 8.03
CA ALA A 149 -21.91 -3.17 7.38
C ALA A 149 -23.08 -3.17 8.38
N LYS A 150 -22.91 -3.83 9.54
CA LYS A 150 -23.91 -3.82 10.63
C LYS A 150 -24.11 -2.43 11.24
N LEU A 151 -23.01 -1.68 11.42
CA LEU A 151 -23.07 -0.30 11.92
C LEU A 151 -23.81 0.62 10.95
N LYS A 152 -23.53 0.52 9.64
CA LYS A 152 -24.22 1.29 8.57
C LYS A 152 -25.73 0.98 8.52
N THR A 153 -26.12 -0.28 8.77
CA THR A 153 -27.54 -0.69 8.79
C THR A 153 -28.26 -0.17 10.04
N SER A 154 -27.57 -0.12 11.19
CA SER A 154 -28.12 0.35 12.46
C SER A 154 -28.25 1.88 12.54
N SER A 155 -27.39 2.63 11.83
CA SER A 155 -27.41 4.11 11.80
C SER A 155 -28.39 4.70 10.78
N SER A 156 -28.90 3.91 9.84
CA SER A 156 -29.82 4.37 8.78
C SER A 156 -31.26 4.63 9.26
N SER A 157 -31.56 4.45 10.56
CA SER A 157 -32.90 4.70 11.14
C SER A 157 -33.03 6.03 11.90
N VAL A 158 -31.98 6.86 12.00
CA VAL A 158 -32.04 8.13 12.73
C VAL A 158 -31.23 9.22 12.01
N SER A 159 -31.90 10.34 11.75
CA SER A 159 -31.38 11.67 11.35
C SER A 159 -31.32 12.02 9.86
N GLN A 160 -32.41 12.64 9.39
CA GLN A 160 -32.33 13.79 8.47
C GLN A 160 -32.35 15.08 9.31
N ASN A 161 -31.31 15.92 9.20
CA ASN A 161 -31.49 17.36 8.96
C ASN A 161 -30.16 18.14 8.87
N THR A 162 -30.11 18.96 7.82
CA THR A 162 -29.39 20.25 7.63
C THR A 162 -28.06 20.24 6.86
N THR A 163 -27.96 21.29 6.05
CA THR A 163 -27.24 21.43 4.78
C THR A 163 -26.32 22.66 4.83
N LEU A 164 -25.24 22.64 4.00
CA LEU A 164 -24.49 23.76 3.38
C LEU A 164 -23.61 24.63 4.34
N THR A 165 -22.40 25.09 4.00
CA THR A 165 -22.01 25.91 2.82
C THR A 165 -20.48 26.07 2.69
N THR A 166 -20.04 26.41 1.47
CA THR A 166 -18.73 26.64 0.83
C THR A 166 -17.91 27.89 1.23
N SER A 167 -16.56 27.89 1.06
CA SER A 167 -15.80 28.75 0.10
C SER A 167 -14.26 28.76 0.32
N SER A 168 -13.51 28.83 -0.79
CA SER A 168 -12.03 28.79 -1.01
C SER A 168 -11.29 30.15 -0.82
N PRO A 169 -10.07 30.42 -1.38
CA PRO A 169 -8.72 30.15 -0.85
C PRO A 169 -7.80 31.41 -0.77
N SER A 170 -6.57 31.32 -0.24
CA SER A 170 -5.52 32.37 -0.37
C SER A 170 -4.10 31.83 -0.13
N ALA A 171 -3.11 32.52 -0.71
CA ALA A 171 -1.86 31.96 -1.25
C ALA A 171 -0.53 32.30 -0.51
N THR A 172 0.50 31.52 -0.90
CA THR A 172 1.95 31.82 -1.01
C THR A 172 2.87 31.64 0.20
N SER A 173 3.81 30.68 0.11
CA SER A 173 5.27 30.92 0.10
C SER A 173 6.08 29.61 0.05
N GLY A 174 7.04 29.48 -0.90
CA GLY A 174 8.21 28.60 -0.75
C GLY A 174 8.38 27.39 -1.68
N GLY A 175 7.47 27.12 -2.60
CA GLY A 175 7.50 25.90 -3.44
C GLY A 175 8.12 26.08 -4.84
N LEU A 176 8.49 24.95 -5.45
CA LEU A 176 8.89 24.83 -6.87
C LEU A 176 7.93 25.58 -7.80
N THR A 177 8.46 26.15 -8.88
CA THR A 177 7.59 26.70 -9.94
C THR A 177 6.83 25.59 -10.66
N GLU A 178 5.63 25.89 -11.16
CA GLU A 178 4.80 24.98 -11.97
C GLU A 178 5.58 24.27 -13.09
N ARG A 179 6.54 24.97 -13.72
CA ARG A 179 7.39 24.38 -14.76
C ARG A 179 8.44 23.42 -14.22
N GLN A 180 8.95 23.64 -13.02
CA GLN A 180 9.91 22.74 -12.37
C GLN A 180 9.20 21.49 -11.86
N ARG A 181 8.02 21.66 -11.26
CA ARG A 181 7.15 20.55 -10.82
C ARG A 181 6.78 19.63 -11.99
N ARG A 182 6.28 20.18 -13.11
CA ARG A 182 6.00 19.39 -14.33
C ARG A 182 7.19 18.61 -14.90
N ARG A 183 8.42 19.12 -14.74
CA ARG A 183 9.62 18.41 -15.21
C ARG A 183 9.97 17.24 -14.29
N LEU A 184 9.89 17.46 -12.98
CA LEU A 184 10.11 16.40 -11.99
C LEU A 184 9.04 15.32 -12.11
N GLU A 185 7.78 15.68 -12.36
CA GLU A 185 6.69 14.72 -12.64
C GLU A 185 6.96 13.89 -13.90
N GLN A 186 7.38 14.52 -15.00
CA GLN A 186 7.76 13.79 -16.21
C GLN A 186 8.95 12.84 -15.98
N GLU A 187 9.90 13.25 -15.15
CA GLU A 187 11.06 12.43 -14.79
C GLU A 187 10.64 11.26 -13.87
N GLN A 188 9.74 11.50 -12.91
CA GLN A 188 9.14 10.50 -12.05
C GLN A 188 8.38 9.46 -12.88
N ASP A 189 7.47 9.89 -13.77
CA ASP A 189 6.71 9.00 -14.67
C ASP A 189 7.64 8.13 -15.51
N SER A 190 8.72 8.72 -16.05
CA SER A 190 9.70 7.99 -16.83
C SER A 190 10.47 6.97 -16.00
N GLN A 191 10.83 7.29 -14.76
CA GLN A 191 11.54 6.38 -13.87
C GLN A 191 10.63 5.27 -13.36
N GLN A 192 9.36 5.58 -13.09
CA GLN A 192 8.35 4.61 -12.69
C GLN A 192 8.09 3.57 -13.78
N GLN A 193 7.99 4.01 -15.04
CA GLN A 193 7.86 3.09 -16.17
C GLN A 193 9.08 2.16 -16.31
N GLN A 194 10.29 2.67 -16.07
CA GLN A 194 11.48 1.83 -16.07
C GLN A 194 11.46 0.84 -14.90
N TYR A 195 11.00 1.29 -13.73
CA TYR A 195 10.86 0.44 -12.56
C TYR A 195 9.91 -0.73 -12.82
N ASP A 196 8.74 -0.45 -13.38
CA ASP A 196 7.74 -1.48 -13.72
C ASP A 196 8.29 -2.51 -14.70
N LEU A 197 9.03 -2.06 -15.72
CA LEU A 197 9.67 -2.93 -16.70
C LEU A 197 10.72 -3.84 -16.05
N VAL A 198 11.54 -3.29 -15.15
CA VAL A 198 12.55 -4.05 -14.41
C VAL A 198 11.88 -5.04 -13.45
N SER A 199 10.82 -4.65 -12.75
CA SER A 199 10.02 -5.52 -11.87
C SER A 199 9.41 -6.70 -12.64
N GLN A 200 8.82 -6.46 -13.82
CA GLN A 200 8.32 -7.52 -14.69
C GLN A 200 9.43 -8.46 -15.17
N LYS A 201 10.58 -7.90 -15.56
CA LYS A 201 11.77 -8.67 -15.97
C LYS A 201 12.26 -9.57 -14.83
N LEU A 202 12.35 -9.02 -13.61
CA LEU A 202 12.79 -9.73 -12.42
C LEU A 202 11.86 -10.91 -12.09
N GLY A 203 10.53 -10.71 -12.20
CA GLY A 203 9.55 -11.77 -12.02
C GLY A 203 9.76 -12.93 -13.01
N ARG A 204 9.96 -12.62 -14.30
CA ARG A 204 10.24 -13.63 -15.34
C ARG A 204 11.57 -14.36 -15.10
N LEU A 205 12.61 -13.63 -14.71
CA LEU A 205 13.92 -14.23 -14.42
C LEU A 205 13.87 -15.17 -13.22
N ARG A 206 13.20 -14.78 -12.14
CA ARG A 206 13.01 -15.62 -10.94
C ARG A 206 12.21 -16.89 -11.26
N GLN A 207 11.17 -16.77 -12.09
CA GLN A 207 10.41 -17.92 -12.57
C GLN A 207 11.26 -18.86 -13.44
N ALA A 208 12.08 -18.33 -14.34
CA ALA A 208 13.01 -19.13 -15.14
C ALA A 208 14.06 -19.83 -14.25
N TYR A 209 14.60 -19.13 -13.26
CA TYR A 209 15.58 -19.67 -12.31
C TYR A 209 15.02 -20.81 -11.46
N SER A 210 13.73 -20.78 -11.10
CA SER A 210 13.11 -21.82 -10.26
C SER A 210 12.91 -23.15 -11.00
N ILE A 211 12.79 -23.14 -12.33
CA ILE A 211 12.60 -24.33 -13.17
C ILE A 211 13.87 -24.80 -13.87
N GLU A 212 14.95 -24.01 -13.84
CA GLU A 212 16.22 -24.33 -14.48
C GLU A 212 17.03 -25.38 -13.68
N THR A 213 17.57 -26.37 -14.40
CA THR A 213 18.32 -27.50 -13.83
C THR A 213 19.78 -27.52 -14.29
N ASP A 214 20.11 -26.91 -15.43
CA ASP A 214 21.48 -26.77 -15.89
C ASP A 214 22.25 -25.72 -15.07
N VAL A 215 23.38 -26.12 -14.49
CA VAL A 215 24.17 -25.29 -13.57
C VAL A 215 24.72 -24.04 -14.26
N SER A 216 25.16 -24.15 -15.52
CA SER A 216 25.72 -23.02 -16.25
C SER A 216 24.66 -21.96 -16.55
N THR A 217 23.48 -22.40 -16.97
CA THR A 217 22.34 -21.54 -17.27
C THR A 217 21.76 -20.92 -15.99
N LYS A 218 21.71 -21.68 -14.90
CA LYS A 218 21.28 -21.20 -13.59
C LYS A 218 22.19 -20.09 -13.04
N LEU A 219 23.52 -20.25 -13.15
CA LEU A 219 24.48 -19.20 -12.78
C LEU A 219 24.29 -17.92 -13.62
N LYS A 220 24.01 -18.05 -14.93
CA LYS A 220 23.72 -16.89 -15.79
C LYS A 220 22.44 -16.18 -15.37
N LEU A 221 21.38 -16.93 -15.05
CA LEU A 221 20.12 -16.37 -14.56
C LEU A 221 20.31 -15.68 -13.21
N GLU A 222 21.12 -16.23 -12.32
CA GLU A 222 21.45 -15.61 -11.02
C GLU A 222 22.12 -14.24 -11.20
N VAL A 223 23.10 -14.14 -12.10
CA VAL A 223 23.74 -12.85 -12.44
C VAL A 223 22.71 -11.86 -13.00
N GLN A 224 21.85 -12.29 -13.93
CA GLN A 224 20.82 -11.43 -14.51
C GLN A 224 19.79 -10.96 -13.47
N ILE A 225 19.43 -11.82 -12.51
CA ILE A 225 18.55 -11.45 -11.40
C ILE A 225 19.24 -10.40 -10.53
N GLN A 226 20.52 -10.59 -10.22
CA GLN A 226 21.28 -9.65 -9.39
C GLN A 226 21.45 -8.28 -10.07
N GLU A 227 21.71 -8.26 -11.38
CA GLU A 227 21.76 -7.04 -12.19
C GLU A 227 20.41 -6.32 -12.21
N ALA A 228 19.32 -7.05 -12.49
CA ALA A 228 17.98 -6.49 -12.49
C ALA A 228 17.58 -5.97 -11.10
N GLN A 229 17.97 -6.66 -10.02
CA GLN A 229 17.72 -6.21 -8.66
C GLN A 229 18.50 -4.92 -8.33
N THR A 230 19.73 -4.82 -8.82
CA THR A 230 20.57 -3.63 -8.63
C THR A 230 19.99 -2.44 -9.38
N GLU A 231 19.52 -2.65 -10.61
CA GLU A 231 18.85 -1.63 -11.40
C GLU A 231 17.52 -1.20 -10.77
N GLN A 232 16.73 -2.16 -10.26
CA GLN A 232 15.50 -1.88 -9.53
C GLN A 232 15.78 -0.97 -8.31
N ASN A 233 16.77 -1.33 -7.50
CA ASN A 233 17.17 -0.52 -6.34
C ASN A 233 17.71 0.87 -6.72
N ARG A 234 18.31 1.00 -7.91
CA ARG A 234 18.78 2.29 -8.42
C ARG A 234 17.59 3.18 -8.75
N LEU A 235 16.61 2.64 -9.49
CA LEU A 235 15.39 3.35 -9.86
C LEU A 235 14.57 3.75 -8.63
N ASP A 236 14.48 2.87 -7.62
CA ASP A 236 13.85 3.18 -6.32
C ASP A 236 14.45 4.45 -5.70
N ARG A 237 15.79 4.53 -5.58
CA ARG A 237 16.44 5.71 -5.00
C ARG A 237 16.21 6.97 -5.83
N GLN A 238 16.17 6.84 -7.15
CA GLN A 238 15.95 8.00 -8.02
C GLN A 238 14.51 8.52 -7.89
N LEU A 239 13.53 7.61 -7.76
CA LEU A 239 12.13 7.95 -7.48
C LEU A 239 12.01 8.66 -6.12
N GLU A 240 12.62 8.09 -5.06
CA GLU A 240 12.68 8.72 -3.74
C GLU A 240 13.30 10.13 -3.78
N GLU A 241 14.39 10.32 -4.55
CA GLU A 241 15.03 11.63 -4.73
C GLU A 241 14.16 12.65 -5.48
N ILE A 242 13.36 12.20 -6.46
CA ILE A 242 12.43 13.08 -7.19
C ILE A 242 11.26 13.46 -6.29
N GLU A 243 10.73 12.50 -5.54
CA GLU A 243 9.63 12.74 -4.59
C GLU A 243 10.03 13.72 -3.50
N GLN A 244 11.23 13.59 -2.92
CA GLN A 244 11.76 14.57 -1.97
C GLN A 244 11.85 15.98 -2.54
N LYS A 245 12.14 16.11 -3.85
CA LYS A 245 12.19 17.42 -4.51
C LYS A 245 10.79 18.00 -4.73
N LEU A 246 9.75 17.17 -4.79
CA LEU A 246 8.36 17.60 -5.04
C LEU A 246 7.61 18.06 -3.78
N LEU A 247 8.14 17.76 -2.59
CA LEU A 247 7.66 18.20 -1.26
C LEU A 247 7.92 19.69 -0.99
#